data_AF-A0A522BFA5-F1
#
_entry.id   AF-A0A522BFA5-F1
#
_cell.length_a   1.000
_cell.length_b   1.000
_cell.length_c   1.000
_cell.angle_alpha   90.00
_cell.angle_beta   90.00
_cell.angle_gamma   90.00
#
_symmetry.space_group_name_H-M   'P 1'
#
loop_
_entity.id
_entity.type
_entity.pdbx_description
1 polymer ?
#
loop_
_entity_poly.entity_id
_entity_poly.type
_entity_poly.pdbx_seq_one_letter_code
_entity_poly.pdbx_strand_id
1 'polypeptide(L)'
;MAKKSTHELLESPDFKRLVAKRWSVSIILTIALFIIYYGYIALIGWNKAFLSTKIGEVTPIGIPLGVAVIVFSWILTVIYVVWANKVYDPEVQRLKDQLLK
;
A
#
# COMPACT_ATOMS: atom_id res chain seq x y z
N MET A 1 -9.78 13.03 34.66
CA MET A 1 -10.46 12.04 33.80
C MET A 1 -9.78 10.71 34.06
N ALA A 2 -10.52 9.63 34.28
CA ALA A 2 -9.92 8.35 34.64
C ALA A 2 -9.12 7.76 33.47
N LYS A 3 -7.88 7.36 33.74
CA LYS A 3 -6.97 6.65 32.85
C LYS A 3 -7.67 5.40 32.31
N LYS A 4 -7.90 5.31 30.99
CA LYS A 4 -8.54 4.13 30.40
C LYS A 4 -7.64 2.91 30.54
N SER A 5 -8.23 1.77 30.84
CA SER A 5 -7.54 0.47 30.75
C SER A 5 -7.22 0.15 29.29
N THR A 6 -6.11 -0.56 29.03
CA THR A 6 -5.77 -1.05 27.68
C THR A 6 -6.93 -1.83 27.06
N HIS A 7 -7.65 -2.63 27.84
CA HIS A 7 -8.80 -3.40 27.37
C HIS A 7 -9.96 -2.48 26.93
N GLU A 8 -10.22 -1.42 27.69
CA GLU A 8 -11.28 -0.45 27.36
C GLU A 8 -10.94 0.37 26.11
N LEU A 9 -9.65 0.62 25.85
CA LEU A 9 -9.22 1.31 24.64
C LEU A 9 -9.31 0.41 23.40
N LEU A 10 -8.92 -0.86 23.51
CA LEU A 10 -9.07 -1.83 22.41
C LEU A 10 -10.54 -2.06 22.03
N GLU A 11 -11.43 -2.06 23.01
CA GLU A 11 -12.88 -2.17 22.77
C GLU A 11 -13.52 -0.86 22.29
N SER A 12 -12.79 0.27 22.36
CA SER A 12 -13.32 1.57 22.00
C SER A 12 -13.68 1.68 20.52
N PRO A 13 -14.78 2.40 20.18
CA PRO A 13 -15.15 2.64 18.79
C PRO A 13 -14.06 3.35 17.98
N ASP A 14 -13.31 4.24 18.62
CA ASP A 14 -12.23 5.02 17.98
C ASP A 14 -11.08 4.11 17.54
N PHE A 15 -10.64 3.18 18.39
CA PHE A 15 -9.60 2.22 18.04
C PHE A 15 -10.05 1.29 16.91
N LYS A 16 -11.27 0.75 17.00
CA LYS A 16 -11.85 -0.10 15.95
C LYS A 16 -11.93 0.63 14.60
N ARG A 17 -12.34 1.91 14.61
CA ARG A 17 -12.38 2.77 13.42
C ARG A 17 -10.99 3.01 12.83
N LEU A 18 -9.99 3.24 13.67
CA LEU A 18 -8.60 3.42 13.25
C LEU A 18 -8.04 2.16 12.57
N VAL A 19 -8.30 0.98 13.17
CA VAL A 19 -7.90 -0.32 12.60
C VAL A 19 -8.60 -0.55 11.26
N ALA A 20 -9.91 -0.33 11.17
CA ALA A 20 -10.67 -0.50 9.94
C ALA A 20 -10.16 0.42 8.82
N LYS A 21 -9.84 1.67 9.14
CA LYS A 21 -9.28 2.65 8.19
C LYS A 21 -7.92 2.20 7.65
N ARG A 22 -7.02 1.73 8.52
CA ARG A 22 -5.72 1.16 8.11
C ARG A 22 -5.91 -0.03 7.18
N TRP A 23 -6.81 -0.93 7.55
CA TRP A 23 -7.10 -2.13 6.75
C TRP A 23 -7.63 -1.79 5.37
N SER A 24 -8.59 -0.87 5.27
CA SER A 24 -9.15 -0.42 3.99
C SER A 24 -8.07 0.13 3.07
N VAL A 25 -7.22 1.05 3.56
CA VAL A 25 -6.14 1.63 2.75
C VAL A 25 -5.11 0.56 2.35
N SER A 26 -4.72 -0.30 3.29
CA SER A 26 -3.73 -1.36 3.01
C SER A 26 -4.25 -2.36 1.97
N ILE A 27 -5.51 -2.77 2.07
CA ILE A 27 -6.14 -3.66 1.08
C ILE A 27 -6.19 -2.99 -0.29
N ILE A 28 -6.61 -1.73 -0.38
CA ILE A 28 -6.70 -1.03 -1.67
C ILE A 28 -5.33 -0.99 -2.37
N LEU A 29 -4.28 -0.62 -1.63
CA LEU A 29 -2.92 -0.58 -2.18
C LEU A 29 -2.38 -1.97 -2.51
N THR A 30 -2.75 -2.99 -1.74
CA THR A 30 -2.38 -4.39 -2.00
C THR A 30 -3.04 -4.91 -3.28
N ILE A 31 -4.33 -4.62 -3.48
CA ILE A 31 -5.05 -4.95 -4.71
C ILE A 31 -4.43 -4.22 -5.90
N ALA A 32 -4.12 -2.92 -5.76
CA ALA A 32 -3.45 -2.15 -6.81
C ALA A 32 -2.08 -2.78 -7.18
N LEU A 33 -1.28 -3.16 -6.17
CA LEU A 33 -0.01 -3.84 -6.39
C LEU A 33 -0.21 -5.17 -7.13
N PHE A 34 -1.19 -5.98 -6.73
CA PHE A 34 -1.49 -7.24 -7.39
C PHE A 34 -1.94 -7.07 -8.84
N ILE A 35 -2.77 -6.07 -9.13
CA ILE A 35 -3.20 -5.77 -10.50
C ILE A 35 -1.98 -5.46 -11.38
N ILE A 36 -1.06 -4.61 -10.91
CA ILE A 36 0.13 -4.22 -11.66
C ILE A 36 1.06 -5.43 -11.85
N TYR A 37 1.35 -6.16 -10.76
CA TYR A 37 2.27 -7.30 -10.77
C TYR A 37 1.75 -8.47 -11.61
N TYR A 38 0.53 -8.94 -11.34
CA TYR A 38 -0.05 -10.05 -12.08
C TYR A 38 -0.45 -9.64 -13.51
N GLY A 39 -0.78 -8.37 -13.75
CA GLY A 39 -0.97 -7.85 -15.11
C GLY A 39 0.29 -8.00 -15.95
N TYR A 40 1.45 -7.66 -15.38
CA TYR A 40 2.74 -7.86 -16.05
C TYR A 40 3.09 -9.34 -16.25
N ILE A 41 2.86 -10.20 -15.24
CA ILE A 41 3.06 -11.65 -15.38
C ILE A 41 2.15 -12.24 -16.46
N ALA A 42 0.88 -11.82 -16.51
CA ALA A 42 -0.06 -12.27 -17.52
C ALA A 42 0.41 -11.88 -18.94
N LEU A 43 0.93 -10.66 -19.12
CA LEU A 43 1.54 -10.24 -20.39
C LEU A 43 2.74 -11.12 -20.78
N ILE A 44 3.59 -11.49 -19.82
CA ILE A 44 4.72 -12.42 -20.06
C ILE A 44 4.22 -13.81 -20.48
N GLY A 45 3.15 -14.30 -19.85
CA GLY A 45 2.59 -15.61 -20.14
C GLY A 45 1.92 -15.68 -21.51
N TRP A 46 1.10 -14.68 -21.85
CA TRP A 46 0.20 -14.72 -22.99
C TRP A 46 0.71 -14.00 -24.24
N ASN A 47 1.46 -12.90 -24.10
CA ASN A 47 1.83 -12.03 -25.21
C ASN A 47 3.33 -11.72 -25.26
N LYS A 48 4.12 -12.78 -25.35
CA LYS A 48 5.58 -12.68 -25.50
C LYS A 48 6.00 -11.91 -26.74
N ALA A 49 5.23 -12.02 -27.83
CA ALA A 49 5.52 -11.32 -29.08
C ALA A 49 5.50 -9.80 -28.88
N PHE A 50 4.47 -9.28 -28.19
CA PHE A 50 4.41 -7.86 -27.83
C PHE A 50 5.61 -7.43 -26.99
N LEU A 51 5.93 -8.16 -25.92
CA LEU A 51 7.06 -7.82 -25.03
C LEU A 51 8.43 -7.91 -25.72
N SER A 52 8.53 -8.73 -26.76
CA SER A 52 9.74 -8.89 -27.59
C SER A 52 9.88 -7.80 -28.65
N THR A 53 8.87 -6.94 -28.82
CA THR A 53 8.93 -5.80 -29.74
C THR A 53 10.09 -4.90 -29.33
N LYS A 54 11.03 -4.70 -30.24
CA LYS A 54 12.21 -3.90 -29.97
C LYS A 54 11.88 -2.42 -30.03
N ILE A 55 12.37 -1.68 -29.05
CA ILE A 55 12.50 -0.23 -29.08
C ILE A 55 13.98 0.05 -29.38
N GLY A 56 14.26 0.63 -30.54
CA GLY A 56 15.63 0.79 -31.05
C GLY A 56 16.21 -0.51 -31.60
N GLU A 57 17.53 -0.69 -31.49
CA GLU A 57 18.23 -1.81 -32.16
C GLU A 57 18.13 -3.14 -31.39
N VAL A 58 18.14 -3.08 -30.05
CA VAL A 58 18.34 -4.28 -29.21
C VAL A 58 17.36 -4.44 -28.05
N THR A 59 16.74 -3.36 -27.56
CA THR A 59 16.00 -3.41 -26.29
C THR A 59 14.54 -3.82 -26.49
N PRO A 60 14.07 -4.95 -25.92
CA PRO A 60 12.65 -5.31 -25.94
C PRO A 60 11.84 -4.40 -25.03
N ILE A 61 10.62 -4.03 -25.45
CA ILE A 61 9.68 -3.20 -24.67
C ILE A 61 9.33 -3.79 -23.30
N GLY A 62 9.46 -5.11 -23.14
CA GLY A 62 9.29 -5.78 -21.85
C GLY A 62 10.24 -5.29 -20.77
N ILE A 63 11.46 -4.85 -21.11
CA ILE A 63 12.43 -4.35 -20.12
C ILE A 63 11.96 -3.02 -19.52
N PRO A 64 11.70 -1.94 -20.30
CA PRO A 64 11.11 -0.71 -19.76
C PRO A 64 9.81 -0.93 -19.00
N LEU A 65 8.95 -1.85 -19.48
CA LEU A 65 7.69 -2.15 -18.81
C LEU A 65 7.92 -2.79 -17.42
N GLY A 66 8.85 -3.74 -17.31
CA GLY A 66 9.25 -4.31 -16.02
C GLY A 66 9.83 -3.27 -15.07
N VAL A 67 10.66 -2.35 -15.56
CA VAL A 67 11.18 -1.22 -14.77
C VAL A 67 10.02 -0.33 -14.29
N ALA A 68 9.05 -0.05 -15.15
CA ALA A 68 7.87 0.72 -14.77
C ALA A 68 7.11 0.05 -13.63
N VAL A 69 6.90 -1.28 -13.67
CA VAL A 69 6.25 -2.05 -12.59
C VAL A 69 6.98 -1.89 -11.25
N ILE A 70 8.31 -1.91 -11.25
CA ILE A 70 9.14 -1.70 -10.04
C ILE A 70 8.93 -0.28 -9.51
N VAL A 71 9.05 0.72 -10.39
CA VAL A 71 8.86 2.14 -10.02
C VAL A 71 7.46 2.37 -9.46
N PHE A 72 6.42 1.82 -10.09
CA PHE A 72 5.05 1.90 -9.58
C PHE A 72 4.89 1.25 -8.20
N SER A 73 5.55 0.12 -7.96
CA SER A 73 5.52 -0.54 -6.65
C SER A 73 6.09 0.36 -5.55
N TRP A 74 7.22 1.03 -5.82
CA TRP A 74 7.78 2.02 -4.90
C TRP A 74 6.87 3.23 -4.70
N ILE A 75 6.22 3.72 -5.75
CA ILE A 75 5.24 4.82 -5.64
C ILE A 75 4.10 4.43 -4.70
N LEU A 76 3.54 3.22 -4.82
CA LEU A 76 2.51 2.74 -3.91
C LEU A 76 3.00 2.69 -2.45
N THR A 77 4.24 2.26 -2.22
CA THR A 77 4.84 2.30 -0.88
C THR A 77 4.97 3.73 -0.35
N VAL A 78 5.46 4.68 -1.16
CA VAL A 78 5.57 6.09 -0.76
C VAL A 78 4.21 6.68 -0.43
N ILE A 79 3.19 6.39 -1.26
CA ILE A 79 1.80 6.82 -1.00
C ILE A 79 1.33 6.30 0.36
N TYR A 80 1.56 5.02 0.66
CA TYR A 80 1.21 4.44 1.94
C TYR A 80 1.89 5.16 3.10
N VAL A 81 3.22 5.37 3.02
CA VAL A 81 3.99 6.03 4.08
C VAL A 81 3.51 7.45 4.31
N VAL A 82 3.31 8.23 3.24
CA VAL A 82 2.83 9.61 3.36
C VAL A 82 1.44 9.65 4.00
N TRP A 83 0.55 8.74 3.62
CA TRP A 83 -0.78 8.63 4.23
C TRP A 83 -0.70 8.22 5.71
N ALA A 84 0.13 7.22 6.04
CA ALA A 84 0.30 6.73 7.40
C ALA A 84 0.82 7.84 8.31
N ASN A 85 1.89 8.52 7.90
CA ASN A 85 2.51 9.61 8.65
C ASN A 85 1.55 10.80 8.88
N LYS A 86 0.72 11.12 7.89
CA LYS A 86 -0.19 12.28 7.96
C LYS A 86 -1.49 12.00 8.69
N VAL A 87 -1.98 10.76 8.64
CA VAL A 87 -3.34 10.42 9.07
C VAL A 87 -3.35 9.38 10.17
N TYR A 88 -2.66 8.26 9.96
CA TYR A 88 -2.70 7.12 10.88
C TYR A 88 -1.91 7.42 12.17
N ASP A 89 -0.66 7.86 12.04
CA ASP A 89 0.24 8.05 13.18
C ASP A 89 -0.25 9.12 14.17
N PRO A 90 -0.77 10.29 13.74
CA PRO A 90 -1.35 11.26 14.68
C PRO A 90 -2.55 10.69 15.44
N GLU A 91 -3.38 9.87 14.79
CA GLU A 91 -4.56 9.26 15.39
C GLU A 91 -4.17 8.16 16.39
N VAL A 92 -3.10 7.41 16.11
CA VAL A 92 -2.47 6.48 17.07
C VAL A 92 -1.94 7.23 18.29
N GLN A 93 -1.22 8.34 18.10
CA GLN A 93 -0.66 9.11 19.23
C GLN A 93 -1.77 9.68 20.12
N ARG A 94 -2.84 10.23 19.53
CA ARG A 94 -4.01 10.70 20.28
C ARG A 94 -4.61 9.63 21.18
N LEU A 95 -4.69 8.38 20.70
CA LEU A 95 -5.22 7.26 21.50
C LEU A 95 -4.22 6.81 22.57
N LYS A 96 -2.92 6.82 22.30
CA LYS A 96 -1.88 6.52 23.29
C LYS A 96 -1.90 7.51 24.45
N ASP A 97 -2.11 8.80 24.19
CA ASP A 97 -2.20 9.83 25.23
C ASP A 97 -3.35 9.60 26.22
N GLN A 98 -4.42 8.93 25.81
CA GLN A 98 -5.54 8.55 26.71
C GLN A 98 -5.18 7.44 27.70
N LEU A 99 -4.07 6.73 27.48
CA LEU A 99 -3.53 5.73 28.40
C LEU A 99 -2.52 6.32 29.37
N LEU A 100 -1.91 7.46 29.05
CA LEU A 100 -0.81 8.06 29.83
C LEU A 100 -1.29 9.18 30.78
N LYS A 101 -2.43 9.82 30.48
CA LYS A 101 -3.11 10.80 31.36
C LYS A 101 -4.16 10.13 32.23
#